data_AF-A0A0P8W8L1-F1
#
_entry.id   AF-A0A0P8W8L1-F1
#
_cell.length_a   1.000
_cell.length_b   1.000
_cell.length_c   1.000
_cell.angle_alpha   90.00
_cell.angle_beta   90.00
_cell.angle_gamma   90.00
#
_symmetry.space_group_name_H-M   'P 1'
#
loop_
_entity.id
_entity.type
_entity.pdbx_description
1 polymer ?
#
loop_
_entity_poly.entity_id
_entity_poly.type
_entity_poly.pdbx_seq_one_letter_code
_entity_poly.pdbx_strand_id
1 'polypeptide(L)'
;MKKMRLFILAIVLMAICLGIAGCSQGTAPAPSDKPTSTEAKTVDKYAYHTHNNGYYTVEGKVTLQGDKIVAAQIDELNSPISWGQFSQNKITDQEKAALGDENILTGLAQLHGDPAENQFAKYIQVGDVVFTAVLKPDGFVTYSAEGIDDIVKYFDTDEANIGWYFEQMRAGNYWILKKSGDSFEKVDISRFTTKANGKDPLAKGESQSKRLCQHWDNWMPNIKKTEDFFLKHGVIEGEIKQTSDGAWAVADTVSGATATEFPNYLGILYDAYKK
;
A
#
# COMPACT_ATOMS: atom_id res chain seq x y z
N MET A 1 0.27 -52.43 13.70
CA MET A 1 0.55 -53.50 12.71
C MET A 1 -0.19 -53.17 11.42
N LYS A 2 0.52 -53.19 10.26
CA LYS A 2 0.01 -53.41 8.88
C LYS A 2 -0.99 -52.35 8.35
N LYS A 3 -0.79 -51.62 7.24
CA LYS A 3 0.04 -51.84 6.04
C LYS A 3 0.26 -50.51 5.29
N MET A 4 1.51 -50.29 4.87
CA MET A 4 1.91 -49.46 3.74
C MET A 4 1.15 -49.82 2.46
N ARG A 5 0.90 -48.83 1.60
CA ARG A 5 0.86 -49.02 0.15
C ARG A 5 1.69 -47.96 -0.55
N LEU A 6 2.88 -48.41 -0.92
CA LEU A 6 3.76 -47.92 -1.97
C LEU A 6 2.98 -47.87 -3.30
N PHE A 7 3.15 -46.81 -4.10
CA PHE A 7 2.99 -46.91 -5.54
C PHE A 7 4.20 -46.29 -6.24
N ILE A 8 4.64 -47.02 -7.25
CA ILE A 8 5.92 -47.01 -7.92
C ILE A 8 5.85 -46.15 -9.20
N LEU A 9 6.89 -45.34 -9.38
CA LEU A 9 7.68 -45.09 -10.60
C LEU A 9 7.01 -45.26 -11.99
N ALA A 10 7.12 -44.21 -12.81
CA ALA A 10 7.26 -44.35 -14.26
C ALA A 10 8.28 -43.31 -14.79
N ILE A 11 9.52 -43.77 -14.95
CA ILE A 11 10.58 -43.15 -15.74
C ILE A 11 10.39 -43.63 -17.17
N VAL A 12 10.30 -42.71 -18.14
CA VAL A 12 10.44 -43.05 -19.57
C VAL A 12 11.73 -42.43 -20.06
N LEU A 13 12.66 -43.31 -20.41
CA LEU A 13 13.94 -43.08 -21.05
C LEU A 13 13.87 -43.78 -22.42
N MET A 14 14.24 -43.10 -23.51
CA MET A 14 14.71 -43.61 -24.83
C MET A 14 14.26 -42.64 -25.93
N ALA A 15 15.00 -42.39 -27.01
CA ALA A 15 16.37 -42.70 -27.40
C ALA A 15 16.69 -41.88 -28.67
N ILE A 16 17.93 -41.41 -28.74
CA ILE A 16 18.85 -41.36 -29.89
C ILE A 16 18.27 -41.61 -31.28
N CYS A 17 18.44 -40.62 -32.18
CA CYS A 17 18.67 -40.85 -33.61
C CYS A 17 19.98 -40.17 -34.02
N LEU A 18 20.98 -41.00 -34.32
CA LEU A 18 22.16 -40.65 -35.11
C LEU A 18 21.80 -40.77 -36.60
N GLY A 19 22.19 -39.77 -37.40
CA GLY A 19 22.03 -39.73 -38.85
C GLY A 19 23.23 -39.07 -39.53
N ILE A 20 24.25 -39.90 -39.76
CA ILE A 20 25.23 -39.99 -40.86
C ILE A 20 25.45 -38.75 -41.79
N ALA A 21 26.70 -38.28 -41.76
CA ALA A 21 27.60 -37.82 -42.82
C ALA A 21 27.07 -37.13 -44.11
N GLY A 22 27.56 -35.90 -44.31
CA GLY A 22 27.85 -35.33 -45.62
C GLY A 22 29.15 -34.54 -45.56
N CYS A 23 30.25 -35.10 -46.06
CA CYS A 23 31.50 -34.39 -46.30
C CYS A 23 31.31 -33.40 -47.45
N SER A 24 31.47 -32.10 -47.18
CA SER A 24 31.67 -31.06 -48.18
C SER A 24 32.66 -30.06 -47.61
N GLN A 25 33.81 -29.95 -48.27
CA GLN A 25 34.86 -28.99 -47.95
C GLN A 25 34.33 -27.56 -48.04
N GLY A 26 34.30 -26.89 -46.90
CA GLY A 26 34.13 -25.46 -46.76
C GLY A 26 34.53 -25.11 -45.34
N THR A 27 35.55 -24.28 -45.17
CA THR A 27 35.93 -23.73 -43.86
C THR A 27 34.71 -23.08 -43.21
N ALA A 28 34.12 -23.78 -42.25
CA ALA A 28 32.98 -23.28 -41.49
C ALA A 28 33.41 -22.05 -40.69
N PRO A 29 32.61 -20.97 -40.67
CA PRO A 29 32.86 -19.86 -39.76
C PRO A 29 32.80 -20.39 -38.33
N ALA A 30 33.68 -19.86 -37.47
CA ALA A 30 33.70 -20.17 -36.05
C ALA A 30 32.27 -20.11 -35.46
N PRO A 31 31.90 -21.02 -34.54
CA PRO A 31 30.60 -20.94 -33.88
C PRO A 31 30.49 -19.54 -33.27
N SER A 32 29.56 -18.74 -33.79
CA SER A 32 29.30 -17.43 -33.22
C SER A 32 28.84 -17.66 -31.80
N ASP A 33 29.58 -17.13 -30.83
CA ASP A 33 29.13 -17.00 -29.47
C ASP A 33 27.75 -16.35 -29.51
N LYS A 34 26.72 -17.17 -29.27
CA LYS A 34 25.35 -16.70 -29.16
C LYS A 34 25.38 -15.70 -28.02
N PRO A 35 25.06 -14.40 -28.23
CA PRO A 35 25.04 -13.46 -27.12
C PRO A 35 24.05 -14.02 -26.11
N THR A 36 24.58 -14.39 -24.94
CA THR A 36 23.75 -14.79 -23.83
C THR A 36 23.00 -13.53 -23.46
N SER A 37 21.75 -13.45 -23.88
CA SER A 37 20.84 -12.38 -23.51
C SER A 37 20.72 -12.44 -22.00
N THR A 38 21.51 -11.64 -21.29
CA THR A 38 21.31 -11.39 -19.87
C THR A 38 19.97 -10.70 -19.77
N GLU A 39 18.91 -11.45 -19.43
CA GLU A 39 17.61 -10.86 -19.17
C GLU A 39 17.81 -9.73 -18.16
N ALA A 40 17.41 -8.52 -18.55
CA ALA A 40 17.54 -7.36 -17.71
C ALA A 40 16.80 -7.62 -16.40
N LYS A 41 17.54 -7.57 -15.28
CA LYS A 41 17.01 -7.85 -13.95
C LYS A 41 15.86 -6.90 -13.63
N THR A 42 14.75 -7.47 -13.16
CA THR A 42 13.63 -6.69 -12.63
C THR A 42 13.91 -6.32 -11.17
N VAL A 43 13.72 -5.05 -10.82
CA VAL A 43 13.88 -4.53 -9.46
C VAL A 43 12.69 -3.66 -9.10
N ASP A 44 12.09 -3.93 -7.94
CA ASP A 44 11.07 -3.08 -7.34
C ASP A 44 11.72 -2.14 -6.34
N LYS A 45 11.39 -0.85 -6.44
CA LYS A 45 11.81 0.19 -5.51
C LYS A 45 10.59 0.81 -4.85
N TYR A 46 10.74 1.16 -3.57
CA TYR A 46 9.63 1.59 -2.73
C TYR A 46 9.97 2.88 -1.99
N ALA A 47 9.02 3.80 -1.90
CA ALA A 47 9.05 4.92 -0.97
C ALA A 47 7.75 4.99 -0.19
N TYR A 48 7.82 5.57 1.01
CA TYR A 48 6.69 5.66 1.92
C TYR A 48 6.59 7.04 2.55
N HIS A 49 5.42 7.68 2.51
CA HIS A 49 5.16 8.98 3.15
C HIS A 49 3.89 8.94 4.00
N THR A 50 3.77 9.88 4.94
CA THR A 50 2.49 10.24 5.55
C THR A 50 1.85 11.41 4.79
N HIS A 51 0.53 11.38 4.64
CA HIS A 51 -0.26 12.41 3.97
C HIS A 51 -1.36 12.94 4.89
N ASN A 52 -1.81 14.17 4.63
CA ASN A 52 -2.89 14.84 5.34
C ASN A 52 -2.73 14.74 6.86
N ASN A 53 -1.65 15.31 7.38
CA ASN A 53 -1.34 15.34 8.83
C ASN A 53 -1.34 13.94 9.49
N GLY A 54 -0.90 12.92 8.75
CA GLY A 54 -0.78 11.56 9.25
C GLY A 54 -2.08 10.76 9.25
N TYR A 55 -3.17 11.26 8.65
CA TYR A 55 -4.40 10.48 8.45
C TYR A 55 -4.22 9.35 7.43
N TYR A 56 -3.25 9.49 6.52
CA TYR A 56 -3.01 8.51 5.46
C TYR A 56 -1.53 8.17 5.38
N THR A 57 -1.24 6.94 4.99
CA THR A 57 0.11 6.46 4.66
C THR A 57 0.12 6.04 3.20
N VAL A 58 1.11 6.51 2.44
CA VAL A 58 1.24 6.30 0.99
C VAL A 58 2.46 5.47 0.70
N GLU A 59 2.33 4.48 -0.19
CA GLU A 59 3.42 3.72 -0.78
C GLU A 59 3.51 4.08 -2.27
N GLY A 60 4.69 4.51 -2.71
CA GLY A 60 5.05 4.57 -4.12
C GLY A 60 5.91 3.37 -4.47
N LYS A 61 5.53 2.62 -5.49
CA LYS A 61 6.28 1.50 -6.05
C LYS A 61 6.67 1.80 -7.49
N VAL A 62 7.96 1.65 -7.79
CA VAL A 62 8.49 1.76 -9.16
C VAL A 62 9.22 0.47 -9.52
N THR A 63 8.81 -0.18 -10.60
CA THR A 63 9.46 -1.38 -11.12
C THR A 63 10.35 -1.00 -12.30
N LEU A 64 11.62 -1.37 -12.21
CA LEU A 64 12.61 -1.20 -13.27
C LEU A 64 12.95 -2.54 -13.92
N GLN A 65 13.17 -2.52 -15.23
CA GLN A 65 13.80 -3.60 -15.98
C GLN A 65 15.08 -3.05 -16.62
N GLY A 66 16.23 -3.32 -16.01
CA GLY A 66 17.44 -2.50 -16.26
C GLY A 66 17.20 -1.06 -15.78
N ASP A 67 17.45 -0.07 -16.63
CA ASP A 67 17.22 1.35 -16.31
C ASP A 67 15.83 1.86 -16.72
N LYS A 68 15.02 0.98 -17.36
CA LYS A 68 13.70 1.35 -17.87
C LYS A 68 12.63 1.16 -16.81
N ILE A 69 11.82 2.19 -16.58
CA ILE A 69 10.58 2.09 -15.79
C ILE A 69 9.57 1.26 -16.58
N VAL A 70 9.10 0.16 -15.99
CA VAL A 70 8.12 -0.75 -16.60
C VAL A 70 6.80 -0.81 -15.85
N ALA A 71 6.78 -0.39 -14.58
CA ALA A 71 5.55 -0.18 -13.83
C ALA A 71 5.74 0.92 -12.78
N ALA A 72 4.64 1.59 -12.45
CA ALA A 72 4.55 2.56 -11.37
C ALA A 72 3.19 2.39 -10.68
N GLN A 73 3.19 2.39 -9.35
CA GLN A 73 1.98 2.22 -8.57
C GLN A 73 2.04 3.09 -7.31
N ILE A 74 0.91 3.68 -6.96
CA ILE A 74 0.69 4.41 -5.73
C ILE A 74 -0.41 3.69 -4.95
N ASP A 75 -0.12 3.28 -3.72
CA ASP A 75 -1.12 2.75 -2.81
C ASP A 75 -1.26 3.69 -1.62
N GLU A 76 -2.45 3.79 -1.05
CA GLU A 76 -2.72 4.65 0.10
C GLU A 76 -3.64 3.93 1.07
N LEU A 77 -3.21 3.86 2.32
CA LEU A 77 -3.96 3.26 3.41
C LEU A 77 -4.44 4.35 4.37
N ASN A 78 -5.65 4.18 4.91
CA ASN A 78 -6.03 4.89 6.12
C ASN A 78 -5.02 4.57 7.22
N SER A 79 -4.52 5.59 7.92
CA SER A 79 -3.69 5.40 9.11
C SER A 79 -4.56 5.05 10.32
N PRO A 80 -3.95 4.61 11.43
CA PRO A 80 -4.65 4.36 12.68
C PRO A 80 -5.46 5.53 13.23
N ILE A 81 -5.04 6.78 13.00
CA ILE A 81 -5.82 7.96 13.39
C ILE A 81 -7.10 8.05 12.54
N SER A 82 -7.05 7.67 11.27
CA SER A 82 -8.23 7.64 10.39
C SER A 82 -9.16 6.47 10.71
N TRP A 83 -8.66 5.25 10.75
CA TRP A 83 -9.55 4.09 10.91
C TRP A 83 -9.89 3.77 12.37
N GLY A 84 -9.18 4.33 13.34
CA GLY A 84 -9.61 4.31 14.73
C GLY A 84 -10.77 5.26 15.02
N GLN A 85 -11.06 6.21 14.13
CA GLN A 85 -12.15 7.18 14.24
C GLN A 85 -13.49 6.54 13.82
N PHE A 86 -14.50 6.67 14.67
CA PHE A 86 -15.78 6.00 14.46
C PHE A 86 -16.59 6.56 13.30
N SER A 87 -16.57 7.88 13.09
CA SER A 87 -17.31 8.49 11.99
C SER A 87 -16.76 8.07 10.62
N GLN A 88 -15.44 7.90 10.51
CA GLN A 88 -14.78 7.46 9.27
C GLN A 88 -15.18 6.03 8.88
N ASN A 89 -15.36 5.16 9.86
CA ASN A 89 -15.75 3.77 9.63
C ASN A 89 -17.26 3.54 9.75
N LYS A 90 -18.06 4.61 9.94
CA LYS A 90 -19.52 4.50 10.09
C LYS A 90 -19.94 3.51 11.19
N ILE A 91 -19.16 3.46 12.27
CA ILE A 91 -19.47 2.60 13.42
C ILE A 91 -20.76 3.11 14.06
N THR A 92 -21.76 2.23 14.13
CA THR A 92 -23.12 2.55 14.61
C THR A 92 -23.16 2.70 16.13
N ASP A 93 -24.17 3.39 16.67
CA ASP A 93 -24.30 3.57 18.13
C ASP A 93 -24.51 2.24 18.87
N GLN A 94 -25.15 1.25 18.23
CA GLN A 94 -25.24 -0.10 18.78
C GLN A 94 -23.86 -0.76 18.92
N GLU A 95 -23.00 -0.57 17.93
CA GLU A 95 -21.63 -1.10 17.96
C GLU A 95 -20.76 -0.36 18.97
N LYS A 96 -20.93 0.96 19.11
CA LYS A 96 -20.28 1.74 20.16
C LYS A 96 -20.71 1.26 21.55
N ALA A 97 -22.01 1.07 21.77
CA ALA A 97 -22.53 0.54 23.03
C ALA A 97 -21.95 -0.85 23.35
N ALA A 98 -21.73 -1.68 22.31
CA ALA A 98 -21.10 -2.99 22.47
C ALA A 98 -19.59 -2.95 22.73
N LEU A 99 -18.91 -1.82 22.47
CA LEU A 99 -17.51 -1.58 22.86
C LEU A 99 -17.40 -1.17 24.34
N GLY A 100 -18.41 -0.51 24.89
CA GLY A 100 -18.40 0.08 26.23
C GLY A 100 -17.73 1.46 26.25
N ASP A 101 -18.35 2.42 26.93
CA ASP A 101 -17.91 3.83 26.96
C ASP A 101 -16.47 3.99 27.48
N GLU A 102 -16.02 3.10 28.37
CA GLU A 102 -14.66 3.10 28.91
C GLU A 102 -13.56 2.77 27.86
N ASN A 103 -13.98 2.25 26.71
CA ASN A 103 -13.15 1.89 25.56
C ASN A 103 -13.31 2.86 24.39
N ILE A 104 -13.92 4.02 24.65
CA ILE A 104 -14.08 5.10 23.69
C ILE A 104 -13.31 6.32 24.23
N LEU A 105 -12.49 6.93 23.37
CA LEU A 105 -11.88 8.23 23.65
C LEU A 105 -12.57 9.30 22.80
N THR A 106 -12.93 10.42 23.42
CA THR A 106 -13.41 11.60 22.71
C THR A 106 -12.28 12.63 22.62
N GLY A 107 -12.09 13.19 21.42
CA GLY A 107 -11.10 14.25 21.18
C GLY A 107 -11.25 14.87 19.79
N LEU A 108 -10.38 15.81 19.45
CA LEU A 108 -10.44 16.52 18.18
C LEU A 108 -9.90 15.68 17.02
N ALA A 109 -10.56 15.81 15.87
CA ALA A 109 -10.15 15.29 14.57
C ALA A 109 -10.28 16.39 13.52
N GLN A 110 -9.38 16.43 12.55
CA GLN A 110 -9.46 17.35 11.40
C GLN A 110 -9.03 16.62 10.13
N LEU A 111 -9.99 15.98 9.44
CA LEU A 111 -9.75 15.34 8.16
C LEU A 111 -9.76 16.37 7.01
N HIS A 112 -10.89 17.07 6.88
CA HIS A 112 -11.12 18.13 5.91
C HIS A 112 -11.96 19.22 6.60
N GLY A 113 -11.56 20.48 6.48
CA GLY A 113 -12.25 21.61 7.12
C GLY A 113 -11.78 21.87 8.55
N ASP A 114 -12.68 22.38 9.39
CA ASP A 114 -12.35 22.78 10.76
C ASP A 114 -12.26 21.57 11.71
N PRO A 115 -11.40 21.64 12.76
CA PRO A 115 -11.35 20.62 13.79
C PRO A 115 -12.72 20.43 14.45
N ALA A 116 -13.12 19.17 14.62
CA ALA A 116 -14.38 18.81 15.27
C ALA A 116 -14.15 17.67 16.27
N GLU A 117 -14.98 17.64 17.30
CA GLU A 117 -15.00 16.54 18.25
C GLU A 117 -15.40 15.23 17.56
N ASN A 118 -14.71 14.16 17.91
CA ASN A 118 -14.96 12.83 17.39
C ASN A 118 -14.73 11.76 18.45
N GLN A 119 -15.24 10.57 18.17
CA GLN A 119 -15.07 9.39 19.01
C GLN A 119 -14.12 8.40 18.34
N PHE A 120 -13.24 7.83 19.14
CA PHE A 120 -12.18 6.93 18.71
C PHE A 120 -12.19 5.65 19.54
N ALA A 121 -11.78 4.55 18.92
CA ALA A 121 -11.43 3.35 19.66
C ALA A 121 -10.29 3.68 20.63
N LYS A 122 -10.46 3.40 21.92
CA LYS A 122 -9.38 3.63 22.89
C LYS A 122 -8.19 2.70 22.66
N TYR A 123 -8.44 1.48 22.18
CA TYR A 123 -7.39 0.49 21.93
C TYR A 123 -7.52 -0.05 20.51
N ILE A 124 -6.38 -0.13 19.84
CA ILE A 124 -6.25 -0.71 18.52
C ILE A 124 -5.04 -1.62 18.47
N GLN A 125 -5.03 -2.58 17.55
CA GLN A 125 -3.91 -3.47 17.31
C GLN A 125 -3.47 -3.37 15.86
N VAL A 126 -2.15 -3.31 15.63
CA VAL A 126 -1.52 -3.51 14.31
C VAL A 126 -0.36 -4.48 14.50
N GLY A 127 -0.37 -5.60 13.77
CA GLY A 127 0.57 -6.69 14.01
C GLY A 127 0.44 -7.21 15.44
N ASP A 128 1.56 -7.24 16.15
CA ASP A 128 1.70 -7.58 17.57
C ASP A 128 1.63 -6.36 18.51
N VAL A 129 1.59 -5.14 17.97
CA VAL A 129 1.60 -3.91 18.77
C VAL A 129 0.17 -3.47 19.09
N VAL A 130 -0.09 -3.24 20.38
CA VAL A 130 -1.34 -2.64 20.86
C VAL A 130 -1.08 -1.17 21.15
N PHE A 131 -1.83 -0.30 20.48
CA PHE A 131 -1.80 1.13 20.71
C PHE A 131 -2.99 1.59 21.55
N THR A 132 -2.77 2.61 22.36
CA THR A 132 -3.76 3.31 23.17
C THR A 132 -3.94 4.72 22.66
N ALA A 133 -5.19 5.11 22.40
CA ALA A 133 -5.55 6.47 22.04
C ALA A 133 -5.25 7.40 23.21
N VAL A 134 -4.61 8.54 22.92
CA VAL A 134 -4.24 9.57 23.90
C VAL A 134 -4.57 10.96 23.35
N LEU A 135 -4.90 11.89 24.24
CA LEU A 135 -5.07 13.29 23.89
C LEU A 135 -3.72 14.00 23.93
N LYS A 136 -3.38 14.65 22.82
CA LYS A 136 -2.29 15.62 22.76
C LYS A 136 -2.70 16.91 23.51
N PRO A 137 -1.74 17.80 23.86
CA PRO A 137 -2.05 19.06 24.54
C PRO A 137 -2.99 19.99 23.78
N ASP A 138 -3.03 19.86 22.44
CA ASP A 138 -3.93 20.60 21.54
C ASP A 138 -5.35 20.01 21.46
N GLY A 139 -5.63 18.92 22.19
CA GLY A 139 -6.92 18.23 22.22
C GLY A 139 -7.12 17.22 21.09
N PHE A 140 -6.18 17.08 20.15
CA PHE A 140 -6.26 16.07 19.09
C PHE A 140 -5.88 14.68 19.60
N VAL A 141 -6.49 13.67 19.01
CA VAL A 141 -6.17 12.26 19.33
C VAL A 141 -4.96 11.79 18.52
N THR A 142 -4.05 11.08 19.18
CA THR A 142 -3.07 10.20 18.53
C THR A 142 -3.11 8.82 19.21
N TYR A 143 -2.32 7.88 18.70
CA TYR A 143 -2.14 6.54 19.28
C TYR A 143 -0.71 6.39 19.78
N SER A 144 -0.56 5.82 20.97
CA SER A 144 0.72 5.58 21.63
C SER A 144 0.86 4.10 22.02
N ALA A 145 2.10 3.61 22.11
CA ALA A 145 2.44 2.27 22.58
C ALA A 145 3.77 2.32 23.35
N GLU A 146 4.23 1.19 23.88
CA GLU A 146 5.55 1.13 24.50
C GLU A 146 6.63 1.54 23.49
N GLY A 147 7.42 2.56 23.82
CA GLY A 147 8.44 3.13 22.92
C GLY A 147 7.91 4.02 21.79
N ILE A 148 6.59 4.23 21.69
CA ILE A 148 5.96 5.06 20.65
C ILE A 148 5.01 6.07 21.32
N ASP A 149 5.40 7.35 21.37
CA ASP A 149 4.58 8.42 21.97
C ASP A 149 3.43 8.86 21.06
N ASP A 150 3.68 8.89 19.75
CA ASP A 150 2.78 9.38 18.72
C ASP A 150 2.97 8.57 17.44
N ILE A 151 1.92 7.86 17.01
CA ILE A 151 2.00 6.98 15.83
C ILE A 151 2.32 7.72 14.52
N VAL A 152 1.94 8.99 14.40
CA VAL A 152 2.28 9.77 13.19
C VAL A 152 3.75 10.09 13.19
N LYS A 153 4.30 10.55 14.32
CA LYS A 153 5.74 10.78 14.43
C LYS A 153 6.54 9.49 14.25
N TYR A 154 6.03 8.37 14.74
CA TYR A 154 6.65 7.06 14.51
C TYR A 154 6.76 6.75 13.03
N PHE A 155 5.71 6.98 12.24
CA PHE A 155 5.76 6.86 10.78
C PHE A 155 6.71 7.86 10.13
N ASP A 156 6.75 9.11 10.59
CA ASP A 156 7.61 10.16 10.03
C ASP A 156 9.11 9.98 10.37
N THR A 157 9.42 9.15 11.37
CA THR A 157 10.81 8.95 11.83
C THR A 157 11.59 7.99 10.93
N ASP A 158 10.95 6.94 10.42
CA ASP A 158 11.56 5.93 9.56
C ASP A 158 10.52 5.34 8.62
N GLU A 159 10.80 5.38 7.32
CA GLU A 159 9.95 4.80 6.30
C GLU A 159 9.73 3.29 6.45
N ALA A 160 10.67 2.58 7.10
CA ALA A 160 10.53 1.16 7.42
C ALA A 160 9.33 0.92 8.35
N ASN A 161 8.95 1.91 9.17
CA ASN A 161 7.76 1.83 10.02
C ASN A 161 6.47 1.87 9.19
N ILE A 162 6.44 2.67 8.12
CA ILE A 162 5.33 2.69 7.18
C ILE A 162 5.32 1.41 6.33
N GLY A 163 6.50 0.93 5.90
CA GLY A 163 6.64 -0.36 5.21
C GLY A 163 6.06 -1.50 6.04
N TRP A 164 6.46 -1.61 7.31
CA TRP A 164 5.88 -2.56 8.27
C TRP A 164 4.36 -2.40 8.40
N TYR A 165 3.87 -1.16 8.48
CA TYR A 165 2.43 -0.90 8.54
C TYR A 165 1.71 -1.47 7.31
N PHE A 166 2.20 -1.20 6.09
CA PHE A 166 1.64 -1.76 4.85
C PHE A 166 1.66 -3.29 4.85
N GLU A 167 2.74 -3.92 5.32
CA GLU A 167 2.82 -5.38 5.46
C GLU A 167 1.74 -5.93 6.39
N GLN A 168 1.56 -5.33 7.58
CA GLN A 168 0.53 -5.77 8.53
C GLN A 168 -0.88 -5.56 7.99
N MET A 169 -1.14 -4.44 7.32
CA MET A 169 -2.46 -4.15 6.74
C MET A 169 -2.79 -5.14 5.62
N ARG A 170 -1.84 -5.43 4.72
CA ARG A 170 -1.99 -6.42 3.64
C ARG A 170 -2.16 -7.86 4.15
N ALA A 171 -1.54 -8.18 5.28
CA ALA A 171 -1.76 -9.45 5.98
C ALA A 171 -3.10 -9.53 6.73
N GLY A 172 -3.84 -8.41 6.84
CA GLY A 172 -5.06 -8.33 7.63
C GLY A 172 -4.81 -8.35 9.14
N ASN A 173 -3.64 -7.94 9.61
CA ASN A 173 -3.26 -7.97 11.03
C ASN A 173 -3.61 -6.67 11.75
N TYR A 174 -4.87 -6.25 11.73
CA TYR A 174 -5.32 -5.06 12.45
C TYR A 174 -6.72 -5.24 13.05
N TRP A 175 -6.99 -4.56 14.17
CA TRP A 175 -8.24 -4.68 14.93
C TRP A 175 -8.52 -3.45 15.81
N ILE A 176 -9.82 -3.19 16.06
CA ILE A 176 -10.26 -2.42 17.23
C ILE A 176 -10.44 -3.39 18.40
N LEU A 177 -10.07 -2.96 19.61
CA LEU A 177 -10.00 -3.81 20.79
C LEU A 177 -10.94 -3.29 21.90
N LYS A 178 -11.73 -4.20 22.49
CA LYS A 178 -12.69 -3.85 23.56
C LYS A 178 -12.10 -3.66 24.97
N LYS A 179 -10.79 -3.85 25.18
CA LYS A 179 -10.04 -3.57 26.44
C LYS A 179 -8.60 -4.02 26.26
N SER A 180 -7.61 -3.45 26.94
CA SER A 180 -6.23 -3.99 26.98
C SER A 180 -6.09 -5.21 27.92
N GLY A 181 -5.37 -6.26 27.49
CA GLY A 181 -5.06 -7.47 28.29
C GLY A 181 -5.44 -8.82 27.64
N ASP A 182 -5.32 -9.94 28.37
CA ASP A 182 -5.37 -11.34 27.85
C ASP A 182 -6.70 -11.82 27.21
N SER A 183 -7.71 -10.95 27.07
CA SER A 183 -9.04 -11.32 26.57
C SER A 183 -9.63 -10.24 25.65
N PHE A 184 -8.86 -9.84 24.65
CA PHE A 184 -9.32 -8.95 23.59
C PHE A 184 -10.49 -9.57 22.81
N GLU A 185 -11.68 -9.00 22.92
CA GLU A 185 -12.66 -9.13 21.86
C GLU A 185 -12.24 -8.20 20.71
N LYS A 186 -12.00 -8.80 19.55
CA LYS A 186 -11.50 -8.12 18.36
C LYS A 186 -12.66 -7.72 17.47
N VAL A 187 -12.75 -6.43 17.18
CA VAL A 187 -13.68 -5.91 16.19
C VAL A 187 -12.94 -5.75 14.88
N ASP A 188 -13.40 -6.49 13.87
CA ASP A 188 -12.89 -6.39 12.51
C ASP A 188 -13.48 -5.14 11.84
N ILE A 189 -12.63 -4.19 11.48
CA ILE A 189 -13.03 -2.95 10.80
C ILE A 189 -13.24 -3.15 9.29
N SER A 190 -12.81 -4.29 8.72
CA SER A 190 -12.98 -4.59 7.29
C SER A 190 -14.45 -4.61 6.86
N ARG A 191 -15.36 -4.96 7.78
CA ARG A 191 -16.82 -4.99 7.55
C ARG A 191 -17.42 -3.66 7.12
N PHE A 192 -16.73 -2.55 7.37
CA PHE A 192 -17.18 -1.20 6.99
C PHE A 192 -16.61 -0.72 5.66
N THR A 193 -15.82 -1.57 4.98
CA THR A 193 -15.18 -1.26 3.71
C THR A 193 -15.73 -2.17 2.61
N THR A 194 -16.31 -1.55 1.60
CA THR A 194 -16.85 -2.25 0.42
C THR A 194 -15.97 -1.98 -0.79
N LYS A 195 -15.94 -2.93 -1.71
CA LYS A 195 -15.32 -2.76 -3.03
C LYS A 195 -15.93 -1.57 -3.75
N ALA A 196 -15.21 -1.00 -4.72
CA ALA A 196 -15.69 0.10 -5.57
C ALA A 196 -17.05 -0.16 -6.25
N ASN A 197 -17.42 -1.43 -6.48
CA ASN A 197 -18.75 -1.78 -7.02
C ASN A 197 -19.91 -1.63 -6.00
N GLY A 198 -19.60 -1.33 -4.73
CA GLY A 198 -20.52 -1.13 -3.62
C GLY A 198 -21.28 -2.35 -3.12
N LYS A 199 -21.03 -3.54 -3.71
CA LYS A 199 -21.85 -4.74 -3.49
C LYS A 199 -21.19 -5.77 -2.59
N ASP A 200 -19.87 -5.86 -2.66
CA ASP A 200 -19.11 -6.87 -1.94
C ASP A 200 -18.22 -6.22 -0.87
N PRO A 201 -18.10 -6.82 0.33
CA PRO A 201 -17.07 -6.40 1.28
C PRO A 201 -15.67 -6.65 0.70
N LEU A 202 -14.71 -5.82 1.09
CA LEU A 202 -13.29 -6.10 0.85
C LEU A 202 -12.83 -7.27 1.72
N ALA A 203 -11.85 -8.02 1.22
CA ALA A 203 -11.15 -8.96 2.08
C ALA A 203 -10.40 -8.18 3.17
N LYS A 204 -10.18 -8.81 4.33
CA LYS A 204 -9.51 -8.16 5.45
C LYS A 204 -8.15 -7.54 5.07
N GLY A 205 -7.32 -8.25 4.29
CA GLY A 205 -6.02 -7.70 3.83
C GLY A 205 -6.12 -6.55 2.81
N GLU A 206 -7.31 -6.28 2.29
CA GLU A 206 -7.56 -5.24 1.28
C GLU A 206 -8.26 -4.01 1.87
N SER A 207 -8.96 -4.20 2.99
CA SER A 207 -9.61 -3.13 3.72
C SER A 207 -8.64 -2.07 4.21
N GLN A 208 -9.13 -0.83 4.30
CA GLN A 208 -8.34 0.40 4.49
C GLN A 208 -7.52 0.83 3.26
N SER A 209 -7.38 0.00 2.21
CA SER A 209 -6.85 0.46 0.93
C SER A 209 -7.84 1.34 0.20
N LYS A 210 -7.43 2.59 0.01
CA LYS A 210 -8.15 3.55 -0.82
C LYS A 210 -8.13 3.19 -2.28
N ARG A 211 -7.21 2.32 -2.70
CA ARG A 211 -7.20 1.80 -4.06
C ARG A 211 -8.33 0.83 -4.35
N LEU A 212 -8.83 0.14 -3.31
CA LEU A 212 -9.76 -0.97 -3.47
C LEU A 212 -11.18 -0.65 -3.00
N CYS A 213 -11.34 0.39 -2.16
CA CYS A 213 -12.64 0.74 -1.59
C CYS A 213 -13.40 1.83 -2.37
N GLN A 214 -14.73 1.79 -2.28
CA GLN A 214 -15.64 2.76 -2.93
C GLN A 214 -15.59 4.17 -2.35
N HIS A 215 -15.02 4.38 -1.15
CA HIS A 215 -14.99 5.70 -0.54
C HIS A 215 -14.30 6.76 -1.42
N TRP A 216 -13.57 6.34 -2.46
CA TRP A 216 -12.64 7.14 -3.28
C TRP A 216 -12.93 7.11 -4.79
N ASP A 217 -14.19 6.90 -5.21
CA ASP A 217 -14.55 6.75 -6.64
C ASP A 217 -14.04 7.90 -7.55
N ASN A 218 -13.92 9.13 -7.04
CA ASN A 218 -13.44 10.28 -7.80
C ASN A 218 -11.91 10.46 -7.81
N TRP A 219 -11.18 9.75 -6.93
CA TRP A 219 -9.75 9.96 -6.73
C TRP A 219 -8.89 8.99 -7.53
N MET A 220 -9.34 7.74 -7.66
CA MET A 220 -8.64 6.70 -8.42
C MET A 220 -8.27 7.13 -9.85
N PRO A 221 -9.14 7.81 -10.63
CA PRO A 221 -8.76 8.28 -11.96
C PRO A 221 -7.59 9.27 -11.95
N ASN A 222 -7.45 10.08 -10.90
CA ASN A 222 -6.34 11.03 -10.75
C ASN A 222 -5.03 10.34 -10.35
N ILE A 223 -5.09 9.35 -9.46
CA ILE A 223 -3.93 8.51 -9.14
C ILE A 223 -3.43 7.82 -10.39
N LYS A 224 -4.33 7.22 -11.18
CA LYS A 224 -3.95 6.54 -12.43
C LYS A 224 -3.30 7.48 -13.45
N LYS A 225 -3.81 8.70 -13.60
CA LYS A 225 -3.19 9.73 -14.45
C LYS A 225 -1.77 10.09 -13.98
N THR A 226 -1.56 10.15 -12.66
CA THR A 226 -0.23 10.40 -12.07
C THR A 226 0.74 9.25 -12.36
N GLU A 227 0.30 8.01 -12.17
CA GLU A 227 1.07 6.80 -12.48
C GLU A 227 1.43 6.71 -13.97
N ASP A 228 0.45 6.97 -14.85
CA ASP A 228 0.64 6.93 -16.31
C ASP A 228 1.59 8.02 -16.79
N PHE A 229 1.49 9.23 -16.21
CA PHE A 229 2.42 10.31 -16.47
C PHE A 229 3.85 9.90 -16.07
N PHE A 230 4.03 9.37 -14.86
CA PHE A 230 5.34 8.92 -14.40
C PHE A 230 5.89 7.76 -15.22
N LEU A 231 5.06 6.76 -15.54
CA LEU A 231 5.47 5.62 -16.36
C LEU A 231 5.93 6.05 -17.77
N LYS A 232 5.26 7.05 -18.35
CA LYS A 232 5.57 7.54 -19.68
C LYS A 232 6.80 8.43 -19.74
N HIS A 233 7.00 9.27 -18.72
CA HIS A 233 8.00 10.35 -18.76
C HIS A 233 9.17 10.15 -17.79
N GLY A 234 9.05 9.27 -16.81
CA GLY A 234 10.00 9.09 -15.74
C GLY A 234 10.12 10.33 -14.85
N VAL A 235 11.33 10.54 -14.32
CA VAL A 235 11.66 11.75 -13.56
C VAL A 235 11.90 12.90 -14.53
N ILE A 236 11.12 13.97 -14.40
CA ILE A 236 11.27 15.21 -15.15
C ILE A 236 11.74 16.29 -14.18
N GLU A 237 12.82 16.99 -14.52
CA GLU A 237 13.23 18.17 -13.79
C GLU A 237 12.39 19.39 -14.22
N GLY A 238 11.92 20.18 -13.26
CA GLY A 238 11.21 21.43 -13.55
C GLY A 238 10.16 21.79 -12.51
N GLU A 239 9.53 22.94 -12.73
CA GLU A 239 8.46 23.44 -11.89
C GLU A 239 7.19 22.60 -12.06
N ILE A 240 6.54 22.28 -10.93
CA ILE A 240 5.20 21.68 -10.90
C ILE A 240 4.18 22.81 -10.75
N LYS A 241 3.27 22.96 -11.72
CA LYS A 241 2.25 24.01 -11.72
C LYS A 241 0.92 23.53 -12.28
N GLN A 242 -0.16 24.17 -11.84
CA GLN A 242 -1.46 23.97 -12.47
C GLN A 242 -1.57 24.78 -13.77
N THR A 243 -2.08 24.14 -14.81
CA THR A 243 -2.44 24.77 -16.07
C THR A 243 -3.78 25.51 -15.92
N SER A 244 -4.12 26.35 -16.90
CA SER A 244 -5.34 27.16 -16.86
C SER A 244 -6.64 26.34 -16.87
N ASP A 245 -6.60 25.10 -17.34
CA ASP A 245 -7.70 24.12 -17.33
C ASP A 245 -7.72 23.26 -16.04
N GLY A 246 -6.84 23.54 -15.08
CA GLY A 246 -6.82 22.89 -13.76
C GLY A 246 -6.08 21.54 -13.72
N ALA A 247 -5.45 21.12 -14.82
CA ALA A 247 -4.55 19.98 -14.81
C ALA A 247 -3.18 20.37 -14.22
N TRP A 248 -2.42 19.39 -13.76
CA TRP A 248 -1.03 19.61 -13.34
C TRP A 248 -0.06 19.36 -14.47
N ALA A 249 0.98 20.18 -14.55
CA ALA A 249 2.11 20.02 -15.45
C ALA A 249 3.43 20.03 -14.67
N VAL A 250 4.43 19.32 -15.21
CA VAL A 250 5.83 19.38 -14.77
C VAL A 250 6.66 19.88 -15.93
N ALA A 251 7.36 21.00 -15.73
CA ALA A 251 7.93 21.79 -16.82
C ALA A 251 6.84 22.08 -17.89
N ASP A 252 7.03 21.57 -19.11
CA ASP A 252 6.10 21.75 -20.24
C ASP A 252 5.20 20.52 -20.50
N THR A 253 5.26 19.51 -19.63
CA THR A 253 4.51 18.25 -19.83
C THR A 253 3.28 18.19 -18.93
N VAL A 254 2.10 18.14 -19.54
CA VAL A 254 0.81 18.06 -18.83
C VAL A 254 0.50 16.61 -18.44
N SER A 255 0.17 16.38 -17.16
CA SER A 255 -0.18 15.07 -16.62
C SER A 255 -1.65 14.69 -16.86
N GLY A 256 -2.52 15.69 -17.03
CA GLY A 256 -3.98 15.51 -17.08
C GLY A 256 -4.62 15.20 -15.72
N ALA A 257 -3.84 14.98 -14.66
CA ALA A 257 -4.33 14.86 -13.29
C ALA A 257 -4.76 16.24 -12.78
N THR A 258 -5.86 16.29 -12.04
CA THR A 258 -6.44 17.52 -11.46
C THR A 258 -6.52 17.46 -9.93
N ALA A 259 -6.13 16.32 -9.33
CA ALA A 259 -6.04 16.15 -7.88
C ALA A 259 -5.10 17.19 -7.27
N THR A 260 -5.55 17.92 -6.25
CA THR A 260 -4.75 18.93 -5.54
C THR A 260 -3.44 18.37 -4.98
N GLU A 261 -3.42 17.10 -4.60
CA GLU A 261 -2.30 16.38 -4.02
C GLU A 261 -1.38 15.75 -5.08
N PHE A 262 -1.59 16.03 -6.38
CA PHE A 262 -0.72 15.55 -7.46
C PHE A 262 0.77 15.74 -7.17
N PRO A 263 1.26 16.90 -6.68
CA PRO A 263 2.68 17.05 -6.39
C PRO A 263 3.21 16.02 -5.38
N ASN A 264 2.41 15.67 -4.36
CA ASN A 264 2.79 14.69 -3.34
C ASN A 264 2.81 13.27 -3.92
N TYR A 265 1.80 12.92 -4.74
CA TYR A 265 1.71 11.62 -5.41
C TYR A 265 2.77 11.42 -6.50
N LEU A 266 3.17 12.48 -7.21
CA LEU A 266 4.29 12.38 -8.12
C LEU A 266 5.61 12.29 -7.34
N GLY A 267 5.74 13.07 -6.26
CA GLY A 267 6.91 13.07 -5.38
C GLY A 267 7.26 11.68 -4.84
N ILE A 268 6.26 10.93 -4.35
CA ILE A 268 6.51 9.56 -3.84
C ILE A 268 7.05 8.62 -4.92
N LEU A 269 6.62 8.75 -6.18
CA LEU A 269 7.17 7.95 -7.29
C LEU A 269 8.60 8.38 -7.65
N TYR A 270 8.89 9.69 -7.59
CA TYR A 270 10.24 10.22 -7.79
C TYR A 270 11.19 9.68 -6.71
N ASP A 271 10.75 9.66 -5.47
CA ASP A 271 11.57 9.18 -4.35
C ASP A 271 11.75 7.67 -4.37
N ALA A 272 10.71 6.91 -4.74
CA ALA A 272 10.84 5.47 -4.99
C ALA A 272 11.87 5.19 -6.09
N TYR A 273 11.88 5.95 -7.20
CA TYR A 273 12.83 5.74 -8.28
C TYR A 273 14.30 5.99 -7.90
N LYS A 274 14.55 6.97 -7.02
CA LYS A 274 15.91 7.40 -6.61
C LYS A 274 16.64 6.43 -5.69
N LYS A 275 15.92 5.54 -5.01
CA LYS A 275 16.51 4.53 -4.11
C LYS A 275 17.17 3.38 -4.85
#